data_AF-A0A3A3HM28-F1
#
_entry.id   AF-A0A3A3HM28-F1
#
_cell.length_a   1.000
_cell.length_b   1.000
_cell.length_c   1.000
_cell.angle_alpha   90.00
_cell.angle_beta   90.00
_cell.angle_gamma   90.00
#
_symmetry.space_group_name_H-M   'P 1'
#
loop_
_entity.id
_entity.type
_entity.pdbx_description
1 polymer ?
#
loop_
_entity_poly.entity_id
_entity_poly.type
_entity_poly.pdbx_seq_one_letter_code
_entity_poly.pdbx_strand_id
1 'polypeptide(L)'
;MSKREDTDQFGGHKEWYLRTAHSKLLVGLVPFIILAVFVGCSFLLAIPFWPVLSLVGAVAAVVVSVLFVVVENLRSFVRIGINEARKQSAEAQAKSEEFHLQCIDELRNEFVAREKAWEILFDQMAEKVEAARKQARGSLKIEHLANSTSAFNMARFQHFNRTLKSGQIDMLIGEWSKSLDIELTEARVSYLAHRACLLEDQMKGRLATTVETIVLRSVVASATKRKDVSILEIGTLFGIGAAAVYEAAANEADTVHITVIDPLDGYYGADNNDLLTGAKITEATLRQNWLQAPIPEENFTIIKHLSSDTEAMEAASKRKYDVLIIDGDHSYDGVKFDFEHYSHLVRPGGYILFDDYDVKAWPDIKRYVDEEIEGKSHLHLTGTGFRTAVYQVKKTKAQASTTTKSHAKT
;
A
#
# COMPACT_ATOMS: atom_id res chain seq x y z
N MET A 1 34.74 -25.69 -20.58
CA MET A 1 34.53 -26.51 -21.80
C MET A 1 34.02 -27.89 -21.38
N SER A 2 32.70 -28.08 -21.33
CA SER A 2 32.11 -29.42 -21.38
C SER A 2 30.97 -29.38 -22.40
N LYS A 3 30.92 -30.43 -23.21
CA LYS A 3 30.08 -30.55 -24.41
C LYS A 3 28.60 -30.66 -23.99
N ARG A 4 27.73 -29.87 -24.63
CA ARG A 4 26.29 -30.13 -24.67
C ARG A 4 26.03 -31.17 -25.76
N GLU A 5 25.42 -32.28 -25.37
CA GLU A 5 24.81 -33.24 -26.28
C GLU A 5 23.43 -32.70 -26.68
N ASP A 6 23.30 -32.26 -27.93
CA ASP A 6 22.01 -32.07 -28.58
C ASP A 6 21.41 -33.45 -28.88
N THR A 7 20.39 -33.84 -28.13
CA THR A 7 19.52 -34.98 -28.44
C THR A 7 18.11 -34.48 -28.74
N ASP A 8 17.84 -34.41 -30.04
CA ASP A 8 16.60 -34.85 -30.69
C ASP A 8 15.26 -34.25 -30.20
N GLN A 9 15.03 -32.96 -30.49
CA GLN A 9 13.71 -32.31 -30.40
C GLN A 9 12.93 -32.27 -31.73
N PHE A 10 13.29 -33.05 -32.75
CA PHE A 10 12.63 -33.00 -34.06
C PHE A 10 11.61 -34.12 -34.36
N GLY A 11 11.27 -34.97 -33.37
CA GLY A 11 10.28 -36.05 -33.54
C GLY A 11 8.82 -35.58 -33.60
N GLY A 12 8.44 -34.58 -32.80
CA GLY A 12 7.03 -34.16 -32.66
C GLY A 12 6.46 -33.38 -33.85
N HIS A 13 7.31 -32.69 -34.62
CA HIS A 13 6.85 -31.91 -35.77
C HIS A 13 6.46 -32.78 -36.97
N LYS A 14 7.04 -33.97 -37.14
CA LYS A 14 6.72 -34.87 -38.26
C LYS A 14 5.35 -35.53 -38.10
N GLU A 15 4.97 -35.97 -36.90
CA GLU A 15 3.64 -36.56 -36.66
C GLU A 15 2.52 -35.52 -36.78
N TRP A 16 2.75 -34.28 -36.33
CA TRP A 16 1.79 -33.19 -36.46
C TRP A 16 1.57 -32.80 -37.93
N TYR A 17 2.66 -32.73 -38.73
CA TYR A 17 2.58 -32.39 -40.16
C TYR A 17 1.89 -33.48 -40.99
N LEU A 18 2.10 -34.76 -40.66
CA LEU A 18 1.43 -35.88 -41.33
C LEU A 18 -0.07 -35.94 -40.98
N ARG A 19 -0.46 -35.65 -39.73
CA ARG A 19 -1.89 -35.59 -39.34
C ARG A 19 -2.62 -34.37 -39.92
N THR A 20 -1.96 -33.23 -40.06
CA THR A 20 -2.54 -32.05 -40.74
C THR A 20 -2.60 -32.20 -42.26
N ALA A 21 -1.71 -32.99 -42.88
CA ALA A 21 -1.78 -33.28 -44.31
C ALA A 21 -3.00 -34.15 -44.66
N HIS A 22 -3.33 -35.16 -43.84
CA HIS A 22 -4.51 -36.00 -44.04
C HIS A 22 -5.84 -35.25 -43.83
N SER A 23 -5.90 -34.29 -42.89
CA SER A 23 -7.10 -33.47 -42.66
C SER A 23 -7.31 -32.39 -43.72
N LYS A 24 -6.24 -31.77 -44.24
CA LYS A 24 -6.32 -30.84 -45.38
C LYS A 24 -6.78 -31.54 -46.67
N LEU A 25 -6.42 -32.80 -46.87
CA LEU A 25 -6.88 -33.61 -48.00
C LEU A 25 -8.41 -33.84 -47.95
N LEU A 26 -8.94 -34.11 -46.76
CA LEU A 26 -10.39 -34.32 -46.51
C LEU A 26 -11.20 -33.03 -46.63
N VAL A 27 -10.70 -31.90 -46.13
CA VAL A 27 -11.36 -30.59 -46.24
C VAL A 27 -11.31 -30.06 -47.68
N GLY A 28 -10.23 -30.34 -48.42
CA GLY A 28 -10.08 -29.96 -49.84
C GLY A 28 -10.99 -30.74 -50.81
N LEU A 29 -11.53 -31.90 -50.41
CA LEU A 29 -12.46 -32.70 -51.21
C LEU A 29 -13.92 -32.25 -51.09
N VAL A 30 -14.27 -31.50 -50.04
CA VAL A 30 -15.65 -31.04 -49.80
C VAL A 30 -16.22 -30.17 -50.94
N PRO A 31 -15.48 -29.21 -51.53
CA PRO A 31 -15.95 -28.44 -52.69
C PRO A 31 -16.21 -29.33 -53.91
N PHE A 32 -15.41 -30.37 -54.13
CA PHE A 32 -15.55 -31.29 -55.26
C PHE A 32 -16.75 -32.22 -55.12
N ILE A 33 -17.07 -32.66 -53.90
CA ILE A 33 -18.28 -33.46 -53.61
C ILE A 33 -19.54 -32.60 -53.80
N ILE A 34 -19.53 -31.35 -53.32
CA ILE A 34 -20.64 -30.41 -53.52
C ILE A 34 -20.84 -30.10 -55.02
N LEU A 35 -19.76 -29.92 -55.78
CA LEU A 35 -19.81 -29.70 -57.22
C LEU A 35 -20.33 -30.94 -57.97
N ALA A 36 -19.91 -32.15 -57.58
CA ALA A 36 -20.39 -33.40 -58.18
C ALA A 36 -21.90 -33.63 -57.94
N VAL A 37 -22.41 -33.24 -56.76
CA VAL A 37 -23.85 -33.29 -56.45
C VAL A 37 -24.64 -32.25 -57.26
N PHE A 38 -24.10 -31.04 -57.46
CA PHE A 38 -24.73 -30.00 -58.28
C PHE A 38 -24.74 -30.33 -59.78
N VAL A 39 -23.65 -30.89 -60.30
CA VAL A 39 -23.54 -31.31 -61.71
C VAL A 39 -24.42 -32.54 -61.98
N GLY A 40 -24.51 -33.48 -61.04
CA GLY A 40 -25.41 -34.64 -61.13
C GLY A 40 -26.90 -34.27 -61.13
N CYS A 41 -27.30 -33.20 -60.44
CA CYS A 41 -28.69 -32.73 -60.43
C CYS A 41 -29.11 -32.03 -61.74
N SER A 42 -28.15 -31.56 -62.55
CA SER A 42 -28.44 -30.83 -63.80
C SER A 42 -28.80 -31.74 -64.98
N PHE A 43 -28.67 -33.07 -64.84
CA PHE A 43 -28.95 -34.06 -65.89
C PHE A 43 -30.31 -34.78 -65.75
N LEU A 44 -31.14 -34.42 -64.78
CA LEU A 44 -32.38 -35.15 -64.45
C LEU A 44 -33.69 -34.46 -64.90
N LEU A 45 -33.65 -33.53 -65.85
CA LEU A 45 -34.83 -32.79 -66.34
C LEU A 45 -35.63 -33.50 -67.46
N ALA A 46 -35.51 -34.82 -67.64
CA ALA A 46 -36.23 -35.53 -68.70
C ALA A 46 -36.82 -36.90 -68.32
N ILE A 47 -37.23 -37.13 -67.05
CA ILE A 47 -37.86 -38.39 -66.60
C ILE A 47 -39.05 -38.10 -65.64
N PRO A 48 -40.17 -38.86 -65.67
CA PRO A 48 -41.42 -38.49 -64.97
C PRO A 48 -41.32 -38.44 -63.44
N PHE A 49 -42.17 -37.60 -62.86
CA PHE A 49 -41.96 -36.79 -61.64
C PHE A 49 -42.12 -37.47 -60.26
N TRP A 50 -42.17 -38.80 -60.12
CA TRP A 50 -42.44 -39.45 -58.82
C TRP A 50 -41.29 -40.25 -58.17
N PRO A 51 -40.36 -40.91 -58.90
CA PRO A 51 -39.18 -41.56 -58.30
C PRO A 51 -38.07 -40.58 -57.88
N VAL A 52 -38.07 -39.36 -58.42
CA VAL A 52 -37.00 -38.37 -58.21
C VAL A 52 -37.12 -37.68 -56.85
N LEU A 53 -38.33 -37.44 -56.35
CA LEU A 53 -38.54 -36.82 -55.04
C LEU A 53 -38.08 -37.71 -53.87
N SER A 54 -38.29 -39.04 -53.96
CA SER A 54 -37.82 -39.97 -52.92
C SER A 54 -36.29 -40.12 -52.92
N LEU A 55 -35.67 -40.08 -54.10
CA LEU A 55 -34.22 -40.13 -54.24
C LEU A 55 -33.55 -38.84 -53.75
N VAL A 56 -34.10 -37.67 -54.08
CA VAL A 56 -33.62 -36.37 -53.60
C VAL A 56 -33.78 -36.25 -52.08
N GLY A 57 -34.90 -36.73 -51.52
CA GLY A 57 -35.10 -36.79 -50.08
C GLY A 57 -34.11 -37.73 -49.37
N ALA A 58 -33.83 -38.89 -49.94
CA ALA A 58 -32.85 -39.84 -49.39
C ALA A 58 -31.41 -39.29 -49.46
N VAL A 59 -31.03 -38.67 -50.58
CA VAL A 59 -29.71 -38.02 -50.73
C VAL A 59 -29.57 -36.85 -49.76
N ALA A 60 -30.59 -36.02 -49.59
CA ALA A 60 -30.58 -34.93 -48.62
C ALA A 60 -30.43 -35.44 -47.17
N ALA A 61 -31.13 -36.51 -46.80
CA ALA A 61 -31.00 -37.12 -45.47
C ALA A 61 -29.59 -37.68 -45.21
N VAL A 62 -28.97 -38.30 -46.22
CA VAL A 62 -27.58 -38.78 -46.13
C VAL A 62 -26.61 -37.60 -45.99
N VAL A 63 -26.79 -36.53 -46.78
CA VAL A 63 -25.94 -35.32 -46.71
C VAL A 63 -26.04 -34.66 -45.33
N VAL A 64 -27.25 -34.52 -44.78
CA VAL A 64 -27.47 -33.96 -43.44
C VAL A 64 -26.82 -34.83 -42.36
N SER A 65 -26.93 -36.16 -42.48
CA SER A 65 -26.33 -37.11 -41.54
C SER A 65 -24.80 -37.06 -41.59
N VAL A 66 -24.22 -36.96 -42.78
CA VAL A 66 -22.77 -36.81 -42.97
C VAL A 66 -22.29 -35.46 -42.42
N LEU A 67 -23.01 -34.36 -42.68
CA LEU A 67 -22.69 -33.05 -42.12
C LEU A 67 -22.73 -33.06 -40.59
N PHE A 68 -23.73 -33.73 -40.01
CA PHE A 68 -23.86 -33.85 -38.56
C PHE A 68 -22.66 -34.59 -37.95
N VAL A 69 -22.23 -35.71 -38.55
CA VAL A 69 -21.05 -36.46 -38.12
C VAL A 69 -19.76 -35.63 -38.28
N VAL A 70 -19.63 -34.87 -39.36
CA VAL A 70 -18.47 -33.98 -39.57
C VAL A 70 -18.43 -32.87 -38.51
N VAL A 71 -19.56 -32.23 -38.22
CA VAL A 71 -19.67 -31.18 -37.20
C VAL A 71 -19.37 -31.71 -35.81
N GLU A 72 -19.89 -32.88 -35.43
CA GLU A 72 -19.60 -33.50 -34.14
C GLU A 72 -18.13 -33.91 -33.99
N ASN A 73 -17.52 -34.45 -35.05
CA ASN A 73 -16.07 -34.73 -35.05
C ASN A 73 -15.24 -33.45 -34.93
N LEU A 74 -15.63 -32.36 -35.59
CA LEU A 74 -14.96 -31.07 -35.47
C LEU A 74 -15.05 -30.51 -34.05
N ARG A 75 -16.24 -30.59 -33.44
CA ARG A 75 -16.46 -30.18 -32.04
C ARG A 75 -15.62 -31.00 -31.07
N SER A 76 -15.57 -32.31 -31.25
CA SER A 76 -14.74 -33.21 -30.44
C SER A 76 -13.25 -32.84 -30.56
N PHE A 77 -12.76 -32.61 -31.78
CA PHE A 77 -11.37 -32.23 -32.03
C PHE A 77 -10.99 -30.89 -31.38
N VAL A 78 -11.86 -29.87 -31.52
CA VAL A 78 -11.66 -28.56 -30.87
C VAL A 78 -11.64 -28.70 -29.35
N ARG A 79 -12.53 -29.51 -28.78
CA ARG A 79 -12.61 -29.74 -27.33
C ARG A 79 -11.34 -30.40 -26.78
N ILE A 80 -10.80 -31.37 -27.51
CA ILE A 80 -9.53 -32.03 -27.17
C ILE A 80 -8.38 -31.01 -27.22
N GLY A 81 -8.30 -30.20 -28.27
CA GLY A 81 -7.26 -29.16 -28.40
C GLY A 81 -7.31 -28.11 -27.29
N ILE A 82 -8.50 -27.67 -26.88
CA ILE A 82 -8.67 -26.72 -25.76
C ILE A 82 -8.26 -27.35 -24.43
N ASN A 83 -8.60 -28.62 -24.19
CA ASN A 83 -8.22 -29.31 -22.96
C ASN A 83 -6.69 -29.51 -22.86
N GLU A 84 -6.04 -29.85 -23.96
CA GLU A 84 -4.59 -30.01 -24.00
C GLU A 84 -3.86 -28.67 -23.78
N ALA A 85 -4.35 -27.59 -24.41
CA ALA A 85 -3.81 -26.25 -24.20
C ALA A 85 -3.98 -25.76 -22.74
N ARG A 86 -5.13 -26.06 -22.11
CA ARG A 86 -5.36 -25.77 -20.68
C ARG A 86 -4.42 -26.55 -19.78
N LYS A 87 -4.16 -27.82 -20.08
CA LYS A 87 -3.24 -28.66 -19.33
C LYS A 87 -1.82 -28.13 -19.40
N GLN A 88 -1.34 -27.78 -20.60
CA GLN A 88 -0.02 -27.20 -20.81
C GLN A 88 0.13 -25.82 -20.13
N SER A 89 -0.92 -25.00 -20.17
CA SER A 89 -0.95 -23.71 -19.46
C SER A 89 -0.88 -23.89 -17.94
N ALA A 90 -1.62 -24.86 -17.38
CA ALA A 90 -1.59 -25.15 -15.95
C ALA A 90 -0.23 -25.70 -15.49
N GLU A 91 0.39 -26.57 -16.28
CA GLU A 91 1.75 -27.09 -16.01
C GLU A 91 2.82 -25.97 -16.09
N ALA A 92 2.70 -25.04 -17.03
CA ALA A 92 3.58 -23.89 -17.14
C ALA A 92 3.43 -22.92 -15.96
N GLN A 93 2.19 -22.69 -15.51
CA GLN A 93 1.89 -21.82 -14.37
C GLN A 93 2.40 -22.41 -13.05
N ALA A 94 2.21 -23.72 -12.83
CA ALA A 94 2.75 -24.42 -11.65
C ALA A 94 4.28 -24.38 -11.60
N LYS A 95 4.97 -24.57 -12.74
CA LYS A 95 6.44 -24.43 -12.80
C LYS A 95 6.92 -22.99 -12.53
N SER A 96 6.15 -22.00 -12.97
CA SER A 96 6.46 -20.59 -12.71
C SER A 96 6.30 -20.24 -11.22
N GLU A 97 5.26 -20.76 -10.57
CA GLU A 97 5.05 -20.57 -9.12
C GLU A 97 6.14 -21.25 -8.30
N GLU A 98 6.54 -22.47 -8.67
CA GLU A 98 7.64 -23.20 -8.02
C GLU A 98 8.98 -22.45 -8.15
N PHE A 99 9.29 -21.90 -9.34
CA PHE A 99 10.48 -21.09 -9.57
C PHE A 99 10.47 -19.78 -8.75
N HIS A 100 9.32 -19.11 -8.66
CA HIS A 100 9.17 -17.90 -7.84
C HIS A 100 9.37 -18.19 -6.35
N LEU A 101 8.84 -19.29 -5.84
CA LEU A 101 9.04 -19.70 -4.45
C LEU A 101 10.51 -20.01 -4.15
N GLN A 102 11.21 -20.68 -5.07
CA GLN A 102 12.65 -20.93 -4.94
C GLN A 102 13.46 -19.63 -4.90
N CYS A 103 13.19 -18.67 -5.80
CA CYS A 103 13.84 -17.35 -5.75
C CYS A 103 13.57 -16.60 -4.44
N ILE A 104 12.34 -16.67 -3.90
CA ILE A 104 12.00 -16.04 -2.62
C ILE A 104 12.78 -16.69 -1.46
N ASP A 105 12.90 -18.01 -1.44
CA ASP A 105 13.68 -18.73 -0.42
C ASP A 105 15.18 -18.43 -0.52
N GLU A 106 15.74 -18.33 -1.73
CA GLU A 106 17.13 -17.92 -1.93
C GLU A 106 17.38 -16.48 -1.42
N LEU A 107 16.51 -15.53 -1.77
CA LEU A 107 16.60 -14.15 -1.28
C LEU A 107 16.44 -14.07 0.24
N ARG A 108 15.52 -14.86 0.82
CA ARG A 108 15.34 -14.94 2.27
C ARG A 108 16.60 -15.47 2.96
N ASN A 109 17.22 -16.52 2.43
CA ASN A 109 18.44 -17.09 2.98
C ASN A 109 19.61 -16.11 2.87
N GLU A 110 19.72 -15.37 1.75
CA GLU A 110 20.73 -14.31 1.60
C GLU A 110 20.49 -13.16 2.59
N PHE A 111 19.23 -12.78 2.83
CA PHE A 111 18.85 -11.76 3.80
C PHE A 111 19.24 -12.18 5.23
N VAL A 112 18.88 -13.39 5.66
CA VAL A 112 19.24 -13.93 7.00
C VAL A 112 20.76 -14.03 7.17
N ALA A 113 21.49 -14.41 6.12
CA ALA A 113 22.96 -14.45 6.15
C ALA A 113 23.57 -13.05 6.30
N ARG A 114 23.00 -12.04 5.60
CA ARG A 114 23.41 -10.65 5.74
C ARG A 114 23.05 -10.08 7.11
N GLU A 115 21.89 -10.38 7.66
CA GLU A 115 21.46 -9.95 8.99
C GLU A 115 22.42 -10.44 10.07
N LYS A 116 22.79 -11.73 10.05
CA LYS A 116 23.82 -12.27 10.96
C LYS A 116 25.19 -11.62 10.77
N ALA A 117 25.57 -11.33 9.53
CA ALA A 117 26.82 -10.62 9.26
C ALA A 117 26.78 -9.18 9.80
N TRP A 118 25.62 -8.52 9.73
CA TRP A 118 25.38 -7.20 10.30
C TRP A 118 25.37 -7.22 11.83
N GLU A 119 24.77 -8.21 12.49
CA GLU A 119 24.85 -8.38 13.95
C GLU A 119 26.30 -8.48 14.43
N ILE A 120 27.10 -9.33 13.77
CA ILE A 120 28.53 -9.47 14.09
C ILE A 120 29.27 -8.14 13.85
N LEU A 121 28.94 -7.42 12.77
CA LEU A 121 29.56 -6.13 12.47
C LEU A 121 29.14 -5.07 13.51
N PHE A 122 27.88 -5.07 13.94
CA PHE A 122 27.33 -4.18 14.95
C PHE A 122 27.95 -4.45 16.32
N ASP A 123 28.11 -5.71 16.73
CA ASP A 123 28.79 -6.07 17.97
C ASP A 123 30.26 -5.64 17.94
N GLN A 124 30.95 -5.85 16.82
CA GLN A 124 32.32 -5.36 16.61
C GLN A 124 32.39 -3.82 16.63
N MET A 125 31.40 -3.15 16.07
CA MET A 125 31.30 -1.68 16.08
C MET A 125 31.02 -1.17 17.49
N ALA A 126 30.13 -1.83 18.23
CA ALA A 126 29.79 -1.52 19.62
C ALA A 126 31.00 -1.72 20.53
N GLU A 127 31.73 -2.82 20.40
CA GLU A 127 32.99 -3.04 21.11
C GLU A 127 34.05 -1.98 20.75
N LYS A 128 34.17 -1.61 19.47
CA LYS A 128 35.07 -0.53 19.04
C LYS A 128 34.64 0.83 19.57
N VAL A 129 33.34 1.12 19.66
CA VAL A 129 32.80 2.36 20.23
C VAL A 129 32.99 2.38 21.75
N GLU A 130 32.82 1.26 22.43
CA GLU A 130 33.06 1.09 23.87
C GLU A 130 34.55 1.22 24.20
N ALA A 131 35.41 0.62 23.37
CA ALA A 131 36.87 0.76 23.44
C ALA A 131 37.30 2.20 23.13
N ALA A 132 36.73 2.83 22.10
CA ALA A 132 36.97 4.23 21.77
C ALA A 132 36.45 5.18 22.87
N ARG A 133 35.33 4.85 23.54
CA ARG A 133 34.83 5.59 24.72
C ARG A 133 35.76 5.44 25.92
N LYS A 134 36.27 4.23 26.19
CA LYS A 134 37.27 3.99 27.24
C LYS A 134 38.60 4.69 26.94
N GLN A 135 38.99 4.74 25.67
CA GLN A 135 40.17 5.46 25.19
C GLN A 135 39.96 6.98 25.20
N ALA A 136 38.77 7.47 24.88
CA ALA A 136 38.38 8.89 24.89
C ALA A 136 38.21 9.48 26.31
N ARG A 137 38.12 8.64 27.36
CA ARG A 137 38.28 9.09 28.75
C ARG A 137 39.67 9.66 29.04
N GLY A 138 40.66 9.37 28.19
CA GLY A 138 41.97 10.04 28.18
C GLY A 138 42.19 10.71 26.82
N SER A 139 42.00 12.03 26.77
CA SER A 139 42.15 12.90 25.59
C SER A 139 41.02 12.84 24.55
N LEU A 140 40.27 13.94 24.53
CA LEU A 140 39.25 14.32 23.56
C LEU A 140 39.70 14.08 22.11
N LYS A 141 39.02 13.15 21.44
CA LYS A 141 38.77 13.17 19.99
C LYS A 141 37.30 12.89 19.69
N ILE A 142 36.41 13.57 20.43
CA ILE A 142 34.95 13.57 20.18
C ILE A 142 34.62 14.40 18.92
N GLU A 143 35.50 15.34 18.50
CA GLU A 143 35.26 16.15 17.30
C GLU A 143 35.05 15.32 16.04
N HIS A 144 35.83 14.26 15.80
CA HIS A 144 35.79 13.59 14.50
C HIS A 144 34.57 12.70 14.24
N LEU A 145 33.92 12.16 15.29
CA LEU A 145 32.69 11.37 15.13
C LEU A 145 31.43 12.26 15.04
N ALA A 146 31.53 13.51 15.51
CA ALA A 146 30.48 14.53 15.45
C ALA A 146 30.58 15.46 14.21
N ASN A 147 31.55 15.22 13.33
CA ASN A 147 31.90 16.09 12.20
C ASN A 147 31.18 15.75 10.88
N SER A 148 29.89 15.40 10.91
CA SER A 148 29.07 15.81 9.75
C SER A 148 28.64 17.26 10.02
N THR A 149 29.00 18.17 9.12
CA THR A 149 28.66 19.60 9.26
C THR A 149 27.14 19.79 9.41
N SER A 150 26.34 18.86 8.87
CA SER A 150 24.89 18.80 9.04
C SER A 150 24.45 18.52 10.48
N ALA A 151 25.03 17.55 11.19
CA ALA A 151 24.64 17.23 12.56
C ALA A 151 24.91 18.41 13.53
N PHE A 152 26.01 19.13 13.32
CA PHE A 152 26.33 20.33 14.10
C PHE A 152 25.38 21.49 13.84
N ASN A 153 25.01 21.73 12.57
CA ASN A 153 24.04 22.75 12.22
C ASN A 153 22.64 22.39 12.72
N MET A 154 22.25 21.12 12.64
CA MET A 154 20.99 20.61 13.20
C MET A 154 20.88 20.90 14.68
N ALA A 155 21.93 20.62 15.47
CA ALA A 155 21.93 20.88 16.92
C ALA A 155 21.73 22.36 17.31
N ARG A 156 21.89 23.31 16.37
CA ARG A 156 21.74 24.76 16.63
C ARG A 156 20.31 25.27 16.47
N PHE A 157 19.50 24.62 15.63
CA PHE A 157 18.10 25.03 15.41
C PHE A 157 17.10 23.95 15.82
N GLN A 158 17.49 22.68 15.92
CA GLN A 158 16.60 21.60 16.31
C GLN A 158 16.35 21.63 17.82
N HIS A 159 15.13 21.95 18.22
CA HIS A 159 14.72 22.02 19.63
C HIS A 159 14.07 20.74 20.13
N PHE A 160 13.68 19.84 19.22
CA PHE A 160 13.00 18.61 19.57
C PHE A 160 13.93 17.40 19.62
N ASN A 161 13.57 16.44 20.47
CA ASN A 161 14.29 15.17 20.57
C ASN A 161 14.23 14.40 19.23
N ARG A 162 15.38 13.87 18.80
CA ARG A 162 15.55 13.03 17.60
C ARG A 162 16.12 11.65 17.91
N THR A 163 16.25 11.30 19.18
CA THR A 163 16.70 9.99 19.63
C THR A 163 15.62 9.33 20.47
N LEU A 164 15.06 8.23 19.97
CA LEU A 164 14.09 7.45 20.72
C LEU A 164 14.83 6.73 21.87
N LYS A 165 14.45 7.02 23.11
CA LYS A 165 15.11 6.49 24.32
C LYS A 165 14.51 5.13 24.69
N SER A 166 15.27 4.28 25.37
CA SER A 166 14.82 2.94 25.80
C SER A 166 13.49 2.95 26.54
N GLY A 167 13.29 3.86 27.51
CA GLY A 167 12.01 3.96 28.21
C GLY A 167 10.81 4.37 27.32
N GLN A 168 11.06 5.08 26.21
CA GLN A 168 10.02 5.41 25.22
C GLN A 168 9.72 4.19 24.34
N ILE A 169 10.75 3.42 23.96
CA ILE A 169 10.61 2.13 23.27
C ILE A 169 9.79 1.17 24.13
N ASP A 170 10.13 1.03 25.41
CA ASP A 170 9.44 0.15 26.36
C ASP A 170 7.96 0.52 26.49
N MET A 171 7.64 1.81 26.52
CA MET A 171 6.24 2.28 26.58
C MET A 171 5.50 2.02 25.26
N LEU A 172 6.14 2.25 24.10
CA LEU A 172 5.54 1.94 22.79
C LEU A 172 5.21 0.43 22.68
N ILE A 173 6.16 -0.44 23.03
CA ILE A 173 5.99 -1.90 22.94
C ILE A 173 5.07 -2.43 24.05
N GLY A 174 5.27 -1.99 25.28
CA GLY A 174 4.62 -2.55 26.47
C GLY A 174 3.18 -2.08 26.67
N GLU A 175 2.86 -0.83 26.29
CA GLU A 175 1.57 -0.18 26.55
C GLU A 175 0.82 0.11 25.26
N TRP A 176 1.45 0.79 24.29
CA TRP A 176 0.77 1.19 23.06
C TRP A 176 0.45 0.01 22.15
N SER A 177 1.33 -0.99 22.06
CA SER A 177 1.08 -2.23 21.31
C SER A 177 -0.24 -2.90 21.76
N LYS A 178 -0.47 -2.98 23.08
CA LYS A 178 -1.70 -3.55 23.65
C LYS A 178 -2.92 -2.65 23.39
N SER A 179 -2.76 -1.35 23.60
CA SER A 179 -3.86 -0.39 23.47
C SER A 179 -4.37 -0.27 22.03
N LEU A 180 -3.47 -0.44 21.05
CA LEU A 180 -3.77 -0.43 19.62
C LEU A 180 -4.07 -1.81 19.04
N ASP A 181 -3.92 -2.88 19.84
CA ASP A 181 -4.11 -4.27 19.41
C ASP A 181 -3.25 -4.62 18.17
N ILE A 182 -1.97 -4.27 18.23
CA ILE A 182 -0.95 -4.54 17.21
C ILE A 182 0.29 -5.14 17.87
N GLU A 183 1.19 -5.72 17.07
CA GLU A 183 2.50 -6.16 17.54
C GLU A 183 3.57 -5.12 17.15
N LEU A 184 4.26 -4.58 18.16
CA LEU A 184 5.40 -3.69 17.98
C LEU A 184 6.67 -4.37 18.50
N THR A 185 7.73 -4.27 17.71
CA THR A 185 9.07 -4.69 18.10
C THR A 185 9.99 -3.47 18.21
N GLU A 186 11.08 -3.61 18.96
CA GLU A 186 12.10 -2.55 19.07
C GLU A 186 12.65 -2.15 17.69
N ALA A 187 12.89 -3.14 16.82
CA ALA A 187 13.33 -2.90 15.44
C ALA A 187 12.32 -2.04 14.67
N ARG A 188 11.01 -2.34 14.79
CA ARG A 188 9.95 -1.60 14.08
C ARG A 188 9.86 -0.15 14.57
N VAL A 189 9.81 0.09 15.87
CA VAL A 189 9.71 1.46 16.40
C VAL A 189 10.98 2.27 16.15
N SER A 190 12.15 1.62 16.21
CA SER A 190 13.43 2.25 15.88
C SER A 190 13.54 2.58 14.39
N TYR A 191 13.03 1.71 13.52
CA TYR A 191 12.93 1.98 12.09
C TYR A 191 12.05 3.19 11.80
N LEU A 192 10.86 3.28 12.38
CA LEU A 192 9.98 4.44 12.21
C LEU A 192 10.63 5.74 12.70
N ALA A 193 11.32 5.71 13.84
CA ALA A 193 12.07 6.85 14.36
C ALA A 193 13.17 7.28 13.38
N HIS A 194 13.95 6.32 12.87
CA HIS A 194 14.99 6.57 11.89
C HIS A 194 14.42 7.17 10.59
N ARG A 195 13.32 6.62 10.07
CA ARG A 195 12.65 7.13 8.86
C ARG A 195 12.14 8.55 9.03
N ALA A 196 11.51 8.87 10.17
CA ALA A 196 11.05 10.23 10.44
C ALA A 196 12.21 11.26 10.45
N CYS A 197 13.34 10.92 11.06
CA CYS A 197 14.54 11.77 11.05
C CYS A 197 15.13 11.91 9.64
N LEU A 198 15.18 10.83 8.85
CA LEU A 198 15.65 10.91 7.46
C LEU A 198 14.76 11.78 6.58
N LEU A 199 13.43 11.70 6.75
CA LEU A 199 12.49 12.55 6.02
C LEU A 199 12.72 14.02 6.36
N GLU A 200 12.92 14.35 7.64
CA GLU A 200 13.29 15.72 8.04
C GLU A 200 14.61 16.18 7.41
N ASP A 201 15.65 15.34 7.41
CA ASP A 201 16.95 15.67 6.83
C ASP A 201 16.90 15.93 5.31
N GLN A 202 15.97 15.27 4.61
CA GLN A 202 15.82 15.37 3.15
C GLN A 202 14.92 16.53 2.72
N MET A 203 14.03 16.99 3.60
CA MET A 203 13.00 17.98 3.29
C MET A 203 13.39 19.38 3.76
N LYS A 204 12.80 20.40 3.13
CA LYS A 204 12.93 21.79 3.59
C LYS A 204 12.10 22.01 4.85
N GLY A 205 12.69 22.71 5.82
CA GLY A 205 12.02 23.11 7.05
C GLY A 205 12.37 22.21 8.22
N ARG A 206 11.38 21.90 9.06
CA ARG A 206 11.54 21.11 10.29
C ARG A 206 10.32 20.26 10.58
N LEU A 207 10.53 19.12 11.22
CA LEU A 207 9.49 18.36 11.90
C LEU A 207 9.20 19.03 13.25
N ALA A 208 8.03 19.62 13.40
CA ALA A 208 7.70 20.46 14.56
C ALA A 208 7.26 19.69 15.82
N THR A 209 7.75 18.47 16.01
CA THR A 209 7.42 17.64 17.18
C THR A 209 8.60 16.74 17.57
N THR A 210 8.51 15.97 18.65
CA THR A 210 9.55 15.01 19.05
C THR A 210 9.47 13.69 18.29
N VAL A 211 10.56 12.93 18.27
CA VAL A 211 10.61 11.64 17.56
C VAL A 211 9.62 10.63 18.14
N GLU A 212 9.43 10.60 19.46
CA GLU A 212 8.43 9.72 20.07
C GLU A 212 6.99 10.09 19.68
N THR A 213 6.69 11.37 19.51
CA THR A 213 5.37 11.84 19.07
C THR A 213 5.09 11.41 17.64
N ILE A 214 6.01 11.67 16.70
CA ILE A 214 5.78 11.28 15.31
C ILE A 214 5.72 9.76 15.14
N VAL A 215 6.53 9.01 15.89
CA VAL A 215 6.46 7.54 15.90
C VAL A 215 5.10 7.07 16.40
N LEU A 216 4.56 7.65 17.47
CA LEU A 216 3.22 7.32 17.94
C LEU A 216 2.16 7.62 16.86
N ARG A 217 2.18 8.81 16.24
CA ARG A 217 1.23 9.16 15.16
C ARG A 217 1.30 8.16 14.00
N SER A 218 2.52 7.80 13.57
CA SER A 218 2.78 6.79 12.53
C SER A 218 2.24 5.41 12.92
N VAL A 219 2.51 4.96 14.15
CA VAL A 219 2.03 3.66 14.66
C VAL A 219 0.50 3.62 14.72
N VAL A 220 -0.16 4.70 15.13
CA VAL A 220 -1.63 4.77 15.16
C VAL A 220 -2.21 4.67 13.75
N ALA A 221 -1.59 5.33 12.75
CA ALA A 221 -2.04 5.23 11.37
C ALA A 221 -1.89 3.82 10.78
N SER A 222 -0.83 3.10 11.16
CA SER A 222 -0.63 1.68 10.86
C SER A 222 -1.62 0.75 11.59
N ALA A 223 -2.25 1.21 12.69
CA ALA A 223 -3.12 0.38 13.53
C ALA A 223 -4.60 0.32 13.10
N THR A 224 -4.98 0.98 12.00
CA THR A 224 -6.38 1.06 11.54
C THR A 224 -6.99 -0.28 11.11
N LYS A 225 -6.17 -1.30 10.84
CA LYS A 225 -6.55 -2.65 10.37
C LYS A 225 -7.38 -2.65 9.09
N ARG A 226 -7.23 -1.62 8.25
CA ARG A 226 -7.88 -1.50 6.94
C ARG A 226 -6.88 -1.63 5.81
N LYS A 227 -7.37 -2.13 4.67
CA LYS A 227 -6.62 -2.20 3.42
C LYS A 227 -6.62 -0.86 2.66
N ASP A 228 -7.69 -0.08 2.81
CA ASP A 228 -7.82 1.28 2.31
C ASP A 228 -7.77 2.28 3.47
N VAL A 229 -6.61 2.88 3.72
CA VAL A 229 -6.43 3.82 4.82
C VAL A 229 -6.55 5.24 4.32
N SER A 230 -7.38 6.04 4.98
CA SER A 230 -7.44 7.48 4.73
C SER A 230 -7.09 8.29 5.96
N ILE A 231 -6.23 9.29 5.79
CA ILE A 231 -5.70 10.12 6.87
C ILE A 231 -6.08 11.57 6.60
N LEU A 232 -6.53 12.28 7.63
CA LEU A 232 -6.71 13.73 7.65
C LEU A 232 -5.78 14.33 8.71
N GLU A 233 -4.93 15.27 8.32
CA GLU A 233 -4.15 16.11 9.24
C GLU A 233 -4.59 17.57 9.09
N ILE A 234 -4.85 18.23 10.22
CA ILE A 234 -5.10 19.66 10.31
C ILE A 234 -3.89 20.30 10.98
N GLY A 235 -3.26 21.27 10.30
CA GLY A 235 -1.97 21.82 10.70
C GLY A 235 -0.81 20.93 10.24
N THR A 236 -0.24 21.27 9.09
CA THR A 236 0.72 20.40 8.38
C THR A 236 2.09 21.04 8.23
N LEU A 237 2.17 22.38 8.32
CA LEU A 237 3.43 23.12 8.25
C LEU A 237 4.22 22.77 6.96
N PHE A 238 5.34 22.06 7.08
CA PHE A 238 6.19 21.66 5.96
C PHE A 238 5.80 20.30 5.33
N GLY A 239 4.80 19.59 5.88
CA GLY A 239 4.38 18.28 5.39
C GLY A 239 5.27 17.10 5.79
N ILE A 240 6.29 17.32 6.62
CA ILE A 240 7.23 16.26 7.03
C ILE A 240 6.53 15.24 7.95
N GLY A 241 5.70 15.71 8.88
CA GLY A 241 4.91 14.85 9.77
C GLY A 241 3.92 13.98 9.00
N ALA A 242 3.07 14.61 8.18
CA ALA A 242 2.19 13.94 7.22
C ALA A 242 2.91 12.85 6.40
N ALA A 243 4.10 13.14 5.88
CA ALA A 243 4.86 12.17 5.10
C ALA A 243 5.29 10.94 5.93
N ALA A 244 5.76 11.16 7.16
CA ALA A 244 6.15 10.06 8.06
C ALA A 244 4.95 9.19 8.47
N VAL A 245 3.77 9.80 8.67
CA VAL A 245 2.53 9.05 8.98
C VAL A 245 2.05 8.28 7.76
N TYR A 246 2.06 8.90 6.57
CA TYR A 246 1.71 8.24 5.32
C TYR A 246 2.61 7.03 5.04
N GLU A 247 3.93 7.19 5.14
CA GLU A 247 4.89 6.11 4.87
C GLU A 247 4.68 4.93 5.81
N ALA A 248 4.42 5.19 7.09
CA ALA A 248 4.13 4.14 8.07
C ALA A 248 2.83 3.38 7.75
N ALA A 249 1.77 4.10 7.38
CA ALA A 249 0.51 3.47 6.98
C ALA A 249 0.66 2.64 5.69
N ALA A 250 1.46 3.12 4.73
CA ALA A 250 1.68 2.45 3.45
C ALA A 250 2.44 1.13 3.57
N ASN A 251 3.13 0.89 4.69
CA ASN A 251 3.75 -0.41 4.97
C ASN A 251 2.73 -1.50 5.36
N GLU A 252 1.53 -1.11 5.79
CA GLU A 252 0.52 -2.04 6.31
C GLU A 252 -0.73 -2.12 5.41
N ALA A 253 -1.07 -1.04 4.73
CA ALA A 253 -2.27 -0.91 3.92
C ALA A 253 -1.98 -1.13 2.42
N ASP A 254 -2.93 -1.70 1.70
CA ASP A 254 -2.85 -1.86 0.24
C ASP A 254 -2.86 -0.48 -0.46
N THR A 255 -3.61 0.48 0.10
CA THR A 255 -3.71 1.86 -0.40
C THR A 255 -3.82 2.85 0.75
N VAL A 256 -3.16 4.00 0.59
CA VAL A 256 -3.21 5.11 1.57
C VAL A 256 -3.52 6.40 0.83
N HIS A 257 -4.42 7.20 1.40
CA HIS A 257 -4.67 8.58 0.95
C HIS A 257 -4.52 9.55 2.12
N ILE A 258 -3.68 10.57 1.97
CA ILE A 258 -3.51 11.63 2.98
C ILE A 258 -4.11 12.95 2.52
N THR A 259 -4.98 13.53 3.35
CA THR A 259 -5.53 14.87 3.16
C THR A 259 -4.95 15.78 4.22
N VAL A 260 -4.47 16.95 3.82
CA VAL A 260 -3.91 17.96 4.72
C VAL A 260 -4.72 19.25 4.60
N ILE A 261 -5.06 19.85 5.75
CA ILE A 261 -5.68 21.16 5.83
C ILE A 261 -4.69 22.10 6.49
N ASP A 262 -4.25 23.10 5.74
CA ASP A 262 -3.31 24.10 6.21
C ASP A 262 -3.44 25.33 5.31
N PRO A 263 -3.46 26.56 5.86
CA PRO A 263 -3.54 27.75 5.04
C PRO A 263 -2.34 27.89 4.09
N LEU A 264 -1.14 27.45 4.49
CA LEU A 264 0.11 27.54 3.69
C LEU A 264 0.38 28.94 3.09
N ASP A 265 -0.28 29.95 3.63
CA ASP A 265 -0.08 31.39 3.44
C ASP A 265 -0.76 32.17 4.58
N GLY A 266 -0.30 33.39 4.84
CA GLY A 266 -0.99 34.38 5.68
C GLY A 266 -1.09 34.11 7.19
N TYR A 267 -1.01 32.85 7.63
CA TYR A 267 -1.13 32.45 9.03
C TYR A 267 0.22 32.46 9.77
N TYR A 268 1.29 32.14 9.05
CA TYR A 268 2.63 32.08 9.61
C TYR A 268 3.24 33.48 9.76
N GLY A 269 4.42 33.58 10.39
CA GLY A 269 5.10 34.85 10.68
C GLY A 269 5.34 35.73 9.45
N ALA A 270 5.97 36.90 9.62
CA ALA A 270 6.19 37.86 8.52
C ALA A 270 6.70 37.18 7.22
N ASP A 271 6.06 37.49 6.10
CA ASP A 271 6.27 36.87 4.77
C ASP A 271 6.04 35.35 4.71
N ASN A 272 5.25 34.81 5.65
CA ASN A 272 4.85 33.42 5.69
C ASN A 272 6.03 32.45 5.88
N ASN A 273 6.98 32.87 6.74
CA ASN A 273 8.18 32.11 7.07
C ASN A 273 8.06 31.44 8.44
N ASP A 274 8.66 30.25 8.56
CA ASP A 274 8.85 29.60 9.86
C ASP A 274 9.77 30.44 10.74
N LEU A 275 9.35 30.69 11.97
CA LEU A 275 10.05 31.56 12.92
C LEU A 275 11.44 31.04 13.30
N LEU A 276 11.66 29.72 13.19
CA LEU A 276 12.89 29.06 13.63
C LEU A 276 13.91 28.92 12.49
N THR A 277 13.46 28.44 11.34
CA THR A 277 14.33 28.15 10.19
C THR A 277 14.40 29.29 9.18
N GLY A 278 13.43 30.21 9.19
CA GLY A 278 13.26 31.23 8.15
C GLY A 278 12.78 30.67 6.80
N ALA A 279 12.47 29.37 6.72
CA ALA A 279 12.00 28.75 5.50
C ALA A 279 10.54 29.11 5.21
N LYS A 280 10.20 29.29 3.93
CA LYS A 280 8.85 29.62 3.47
C LYS A 280 7.89 28.43 3.65
N ILE A 281 6.76 28.66 4.31
CA ILE A 281 5.72 27.64 4.53
C ILE A 281 4.64 27.80 3.46
N THR A 282 4.84 27.21 2.28
CA THR A 282 3.92 27.37 1.15
C THR A 282 3.50 26.03 0.57
N GLU A 283 2.39 25.98 -0.17
CA GLU A 283 2.01 24.79 -0.95
C GLU A 283 3.15 24.32 -1.87
N ALA A 284 3.88 25.25 -2.49
CA ALA A 284 5.04 24.91 -3.31
C ALA A 284 6.15 24.22 -2.50
N THR A 285 6.42 24.67 -1.26
CA THR A 285 7.38 24.02 -0.36
C THR A 285 6.91 22.62 0.03
N LEU A 286 5.64 22.48 0.42
CA LEU A 286 5.05 21.19 0.82
C LEU A 286 5.09 20.19 -0.35
N ARG A 287 4.65 20.59 -1.55
CA ARG A 287 4.74 19.74 -2.75
C ARG A 287 6.18 19.37 -3.08
N GLN A 288 7.12 20.31 -2.98
CA GLN A 288 8.53 20.01 -3.19
C GLN A 288 9.05 18.98 -2.19
N ASN A 289 8.66 19.08 -0.92
CA ASN A 289 9.02 18.10 0.11
C ASN A 289 8.43 16.72 -0.22
N TRP A 290 7.19 16.65 -0.66
CA TRP A 290 6.54 15.40 -1.08
C TRP A 290 6.99 14.87 -2.43
N LEU A 291 7.89 15.55 -3.16
CA LEU A 291 8.67 14.90 -4.23
C LEU A 291 9.85 14.09 -3.68
N GLN A 292 10.30 14.37 -2.45
CA GLN A 292 11.38 13.66 -1.79
C GLN A 292 10.87 12.49 -0.93
N ALA A 293 9.60 12.52 -0.52
CA ALA A 293 8.87 11.34 -0.05
C ALA A 293 8.12 10.69 -1.23
N PRO A 294 8.02 9.36 -1.32
CA PRO A 294 7.29 8.71 -2.41
C PRO A 294 5.77 8.75 -2.16
N ILE A 295 5.17 9.93 -2.01
CA ILE A 295 3.71 10.10 -1.97
C ILE A 295 3.24 10.43 -3.40
N PRO A 296 2.56 9.50 -4.10
CA PRO A 296 2.01 9.80 -5.43
C PRO A 296 0.99 10.94 -5.37
N GLU A 297 0.92 11.77 -6.41
CA GLU A 297 -0.02 12.91 -6.49
C GLU A 297 -1.49 12.46 -6.35
N GLU A 298 -1.82 11.26 -6.82
CA GLU A 298 -3.15 10.66 -6.67
C GLU A 298 -3.50 10.27 -5.23
N ASN A 299 -2.50 10.12 -4.36
CA ASN A 299 -2.64 9.64 -2.99
C ASN A 299 -2.64 10.78 -1.97
N PHE A 300 -2.67 12.04 -2.42
CA PHE A 300 -2.83 13.14 -1.49
C PHE A 300 -3.82 14.21 -1.95
N THR A 301 -4.26 15.02 -0.99
CA THR A 301 -5.07 16.21 -1.25
C THR A 301 -4.61 17.32 -0.32
N ILE A 302 -4.30 18.48 -0.88
CA ILE A 302 -3.96 19.69 -0.13
C ILE A 302 -5.18 20.60 -0.14
N ILE A 303 -5.70 20.90 1.04
CA ILE A 303 -6.78 21.85 1.26
C ILE A 303 -6.13 23.12 1.81
N LYS A 304 -5.85 24.07 0.91
CA LYS A 304 -5.15 25.31 1.22
C LYS A 304 -6.09 26.36 1.82
N HIS A 305 -6.50 26.14 3.07
CA HIS A 305 -7.47 26.96 3.79
C HIS A 305 -7.23 26.84 5.31
N LEU A 306 -7.77 27.78 6.07
CA LEU A 306 -7.94 27.55 7.51
C LEU A 306 -8.97 26.44 7.72
N SER A 307 -8.81 25.61 8.75
CA SER A 307 -9.79 24.58 9.08
C SER A 307 -11.17 25.14 9.44
N SER A 308 -11.23 26.42 9.83
CA SER A 308 -12.46 27.17 10.09
C SER A 308 -13.15 27.73 8.85
N ASP A 309 -12.53 27.65 7.68
CA ASP A 309 -13.15 28.08 6.43
C ASP A 309 -14.22 27.07 5.98
N THR A 310 -15.29 27.57 5.37
CA THR A 310 -16.37 26.71 4.86
C THR A 310 -15.88 25.81 3.73
N GLU A 311 -14.99 26.34 2.89
CA GLU A 311 -14.33 25.64 1.81
C GLU A 311 -13.50 24.45 2.30
N ALA A 312 -12.82 24.58 3.45
CA ALA A 312 -12.06 23.50 4.04
C ALA A 312 -12.97 22.36 4.51
N MET A 313 -14.04 22.70 5.22
CA MET A 313 -15.04 21.75 5.69
C MET A 313 -15.71 21.02 4.53
N GLU A 314 -16.13 21.75 3.49
CA GLU A 314 -16.73 21.19 2.28
C GLU A 314 -15.76 20.26 1.55
N ALA A 315 -14.50 20.69 1.34
CA ALA A 315 -13.50 19.88 0.68
C ALA A 315 -13.18 18.60 1.44
N ALA A 316 -12.98 18.69 2.76
CA ALA A 316 -12.67 17.55 3.60
C ALA A 316 -13.82 16.56 3.69
N SER A 317 -15.08 17.04 3.66
CA SER A 317 -16.29 16.21 3.74
C SER A 317 -16.48 15.24 2.56
N LYS A 318 -15.75 15.45 1.45
CA LYS A 318 -15.77 14.59 0.26
C LYS A 318 -15.21 13.19 0.52
N ARG A 319 -14.56 12.97 1.67
CA ARG A 319 -13.96 11.71 2.07
C ARG A 319 -14.28 11.36 3.52
N LYS A 320 -14.24 10.06 3.81
CA LYS A 320 -14.25 9.54 5.19
C LYS A 320 -12.86 9.05 5.54
N TYR A 321 -12.45 9.31 6.77
CA TYR A 321 -11.09 9.09 7.23
C TYR A 321 -11.03 7.95 8.25
N ASP A 322 -9.87 7.32 8.37
CA ASP A 322 -9.55 6.31 9.37
C ASP A 322 -8.67 6.88 10.48
N VAL A 323 -8.00 7.99 10.20
CA VAL A 323 -7.20 8.76 11.16
C VAL A 323 -7.48 10.24 10.96
N LEU A 324 -7.78 10.95 12.05
CA LEU A 324 -7.81 12.40 12.13
C LEU A 324 -6.72 12.87 13.10
N ILE A 325 -5.82 13.73 12.66
CA ILE A 325 -4.80 14.37 13.47
C ILE A 325 -5.13 15.85 13.58
N ILE A 326 -5.39 16.33 14.80
CA ILE A 326 -5.66 17.74 15.09
C ILE A 326 -4.37 18.33 15.67
N ASP A 327 -3.68 19.15 14.87
CA ASP A 327 -2.38 19.77 15.14
C ASP A 327 -2.32 21.22 14.60
N GLY A 328 -3.47 21.90 14.57
CA GLY A 328 -3.67 23.22 13.98
C GLY A 328 -3.48 24.37 14.99
N ASP A 329 -4.58 25.06 15.32
CA ASP A 329 -4.56 26.10 16.35
C ASP A 329 -4.52 25.47 17.75
N HIS A 330 -3.49 25.83 18.52
CA HIS A 330 -3.27 25.34 19.88
C HIS A 330 -4.12 26.05 20.95
N SER A 331 -5.07 26.89 20.54
CA SER A 331 -6.09 27.48 21.41
C SER A 331 -7.21 26.49 21.72
N TYR A 332 -7.91 26.70 22.84
CA TYR A 332 -9.06 25.88 23.22
C TYR A 332 -10.17 25.90 22.17
N ASP A 333 -10.48 27.08 21.63
CA ASP A 333 -11.53 27.26 20.63
C ASP A 333 -11.13 26.62 19.30
N GLY A 334 -9.85 26.67 18.93
CA GLY A 334 -9.31 26.04 17.73
C GLY A 334 -9.46 24.51 17.74
N VAL A 335 -8.91 23.85 18.77
CA VAL A 335 -9.01 22.39 18.92
C VAL A 335 -10.46 21.92 19.04
N LYS A 336 -11.30 22.72 19.70
CA LYS A 336 -12.73 22.46 19.81
C LYS A 336 -13.42 22.53 18.46
N PHE A 337 -13.17 23.60 17.70
CA PHE A 337 -13.72 23.78 16.37
C PHE A 337 -13.35 22.59 15.47
N ASP A 338 -12.07 22.24 15.41
CA ASP A 338 -11.58 21.14 14.59
C ASP A 338 -12.24 19.81 14.96
N PHE A 339 -12.36 19.52 16.26
CA PHE A 339 -13.04 18.32 16.70
C PHE A 339 -14.52 18.31 16.29
N GLU A 340 -15.27 19.37 16.56
CA GLU A 340 -16.71 19.42 16.30
C GLU A 340 -17.03 19.29 14.79
N HIS A 341 -16.19 19.85 13.92
CA HIS A 341 -16.44 19.88 12.48
C HIS A 341 -15.82 18.71 11.71
N TYR A 342 -14.76 18.07 12.22
CA TYR A 342 -14.06 17.01 11.46
C TYR A 342 -14.18 15.61 12.07
N SER A 343 -14.45 15.47 13.37
CA SER A 343 -14.51 14.15 14.04
C SER A 343 -15.54 13.19 13.44
N HIS A 344 -16.69 13.70 12.98
CA HIS A 344 -17.76 12.91 12.36
C HIS A 344 -17.39 12.37 10.95
N LEU A 345 -16.26 12.81 10.38
CA LEU A 345 -15.70 12.27 9.15
C LEU A 345 -14.87 11.01 9.40
N VAL A 346 -14.52 10.72 10.66
CA VAL A 346 -13.78 9.51 11.03
C VAL A 346 -14.72 8.30 11.07
N ARG A 347 -14.31 7.25 10.36
CA ARG A 347 -15.04 5.99 10.24
C ARG A 347 -15.05 5.28 11.60
N PRO A 348 -16.11 4.51 11.92
CA PRO A 348 -16.11 3.68 13.13
C PRO A 348 -14.91 2.71 13.14
N GLY A 349 -14.22 2.65 14.27
CA GLY A 349 -12.94 1.95 14.47
C GLY A 349 -11.70 2.78 14.12
N GLY A 350 -11.85 3.95 13.50
CA GLY A 350 -10.77 4.90 13.23
C GLY A 350 -10.35 5.69 14.47
N TYR A 351 -9.30 6.49 14.33
CA TYR A 351 -8.64 7.19 15.42
C TYR A 351 -8.70 8.71 15.25
N ILE A 352 -8.76 9.41 16.38
CA ILE A 352 -8.65 10.87 16.50
C ILE A 352 -7.48 11.14 17.45
N LEU A 353 -6.50 11.90 16.98
CA LEU A 353 -5.32 12.31 17.73
C LEU A 353 -5.42 13.80 18.01
N PHE A 354 -5.28 14.17 19.28
CA PHE A 354 -5.08 15.55 19.70
C PHE A 354 -3.60 15.73 19.98
N ASP A 355 -2.92 16.46 19.11
CA ASP A 355 -1.51 16.73 19.32
C ASP A 355 -1.28 17.87 20.31
N ASP A 356 -0.06 17.97 20.81
CA ASP A 356 0.34 18.88 21.86
C ASP A 356 -0.47 18.78 23.18
N TYR A 357 -1.05 17.60 23.43
CA TYR A 357 -1.68 17.25 24.69
C TYR A 357 -0.66 17.16 25.84
N ASP A 358 -1.00 17.75 27.00
CA ASP A 358 -0.14 17.83 28.19
C ASP A 358 1.20 18.57 27.96
N VAL A 359 1.19 19.55 27.05
CA VAL A 359 2.34 20.42 26.77
C VAL A 359 2.17 21.74 27.49
N LYS A 360 3.17 22.13 28.31
CA LYS A 360 3.13 23.38 29.10
C LYS A 360 2.92 24.66 28.27
N ALA A 361 3.44 24.69 27.04
CA ALA A 361 3.26 25.83 26.15
C ALA A 361 1.80 25.97 25.69
N TRP A 362 1.07 24.86 25.59
CA TRP A 362 -0.26 24.75 24.99
C TRP A 362 -1.25 24.10 25.98
N PRO A 363 -1.49 24.73 27.16
CA PRO A 363 -2.30 24.14 28.22
C PRO A 363 -3.77 23.92 27.81
N ASP A 364 -4.24 24.70 26.84
CA ASP A 364 -5.62 24.69 26.37
C ASP A 364 -6.01 23.40 25.66
N ILE A 365 -5.06 22.71 25.01
CA ILE A 365 -5.31 21.40 24.40
C ILE A 365 -5.71 20.39 25.48
N LYS A 366 -4.91 20.30 26.55
CA LYS A 366 -5.21 19.40 27.66
C LYS A 366 -6.52 19.76 28.33
N ARG A 367 -6.76 21.06 28.56
CA ARG A 367 -8.02 21.54 29.15
C ARG A 367 -9.22 21.07 28.33
N TYR A 368 -9.20 21.26 27.01
CA TYR A 368 -10.30 20.84 26.15
C TYR A 368 -10.50 19.31 26.15
N VAL A 369 -9.41 18.54 26.03
CA VAL A 369 -9.50 17.08 26.00
C VAL A 369 -10.07 16.52 27.30
N ASP A 370 -9.58 16.99 28.45
CA ASP A 370 -10.02 16.53 29.77
C ASP A 370 -11.47 16.96 30.07
N GLU A 371 -11.86 18.20 29.72
CA GLU A 371 -13.16 18.74 30.11
C GLU A 371 -14.30 18.34 29.15
N GLU A 372 -14.02 18.25 27.85
CA GLU A 372 -15.07 18.06 26.84
C GLU A 372 -15.02 16.74 26.09
N ILE A 373 -13.84 16.14 25.89
CA ILE A 373 -13.68 14.89 25.14
C ILE A 373 -13.78 13.67 26.05
N GLU A 374 -13.20 13.74 27.25
CA GLU A 374 -13.26 12.65 28.22
C GLU A 374 -14.72 12.26 28.53
N GLY A 375 -15.00 10.97 28.54
CA GLY A 375 -16.35 10.46 28.80
C GLY A 375 -17.35 10.55 27.64
N LYS A 376 -17.00 11.14 26.48
CA LYS A 376 -17.90 11.12 25.30
C LYS A 376 -18.24 9.68 24.90
N SER A 377 -19.54 9.37 24.88
CA SER A 377 -20.04 7.98 24.78
C SER A 377 -19.66 7.26 23.48
N HIS A 378 -19.39 7.99 22.39
CA HIS A 378 -19.00 7.44 21.09
C HIS A 378 -17.49 7.29 20.91
N LEU A 379 -16.68 7.75 21.87
CA LEU A 379 -15.22 7.63 21.86
C LEU A 379 -14.72 6.68 22.95
N HIS A 380 -13.60 6.03 22.68
CA HIS A 380 -12.84 5.24 23.64
C HIS A 380 -11.43 5.83 23.71
N LEU A 381 -10.96 6.21 24.90
CA LEU A 381 -9.58 6.61 25.09
C LEU A 381 -8.68 5.40 24.87
N THR A 382 -7.83 5.47 23.84
CA THR A 382 -6.81 4.46 23.56
C THR A 382 -5.59 4.66 24.44
N GLY A 383 -5.18 5.92 24.64
CA GLY A 383 -4.07 6.25 25.51
C GLY A 383 -3.66 7.72 25.41
N THR A 384 -2.83 8.14 26.35
CA THR A 384 -2.19 9.47 26.34
C THR A 384 -0.71 9.31 26.58
N GLY A 385 0.12 10.00 25.81
CA GLY A 385 1.56 9.93 25.95
C GLY A 385 2.25 10.64 24.80
N PHE A 386 3.53 10.96 24.97
CA PHE A 386 4.34 11.59 23.91
C PHE A 386 3.67 12.83 23.29
N ARG A 387 3.13 13.72 24.13
CA ARG A 387 2.42 14.94 23.70
C ARG A 387 1.12 14.71 22.92
N THR A 388 0.54 13.51 22.97
CA THR A 388 -0.66 13.19 22.18
C THR A 388 -1.69 12.45 23.04
N ALA A 389 -2.97 12.81 22.86
CA ALA A 389 -4.09 12.00 23.32
C ALA A 389 -4.75 11.30 22.12
N VAL A 390 -4.93 9.97 22.22
CA VAL A 390 -5.45 9.14 21.14
C VAL A 390 -6.79 8.54 21.55
N TYR A 391 -7.83 8.81 20.76
CA TYR A 391 -9.17 8.27 20.94
C TYR A 391 -9.56 7.43 19.72
N GLN A 392 -10.24 6.31 19.97
CA GLN A 392 -10.85 5.50 18.92
C GLN A 392 -12.36 5.76 18.84
N VAL A 393 -12.88 5.92 17.62
CA VAL A 393 -14.32 6.02 17.36
C VAL A 393 -14.97 4.65 17.53
N LYS A 394 -15.95 4.51 18.42
CA LYS A 394 -16.58 3.22 18.71
C LYS A 394 -17.37 2.68 17.51
N LYS A 395 -17.23 1.38 17.24
CA LYS A 395 -18.08 0.65 16.28
C LYS A 395 -19.50 0.54 16.84
N THR A 396 -20.50 0.78 16.00
CA THR A 396 -21.90 0.51 16.40
C THR A 396 -22.14 -1.01 16.51
N LYS A 397 -23.11 -1.43 17.35
CA LYS A 397 -23.43 -2.86 17.58
C LYS A 397 -23.70 -3.64 16.28
N ALA A 398 -24.26 -3.00 15.26
CA ALA A 398 -24.51 -3.63 13.95
C ALA A 398 -23.20 -3.98 13.20
N GLN A 399 -22.19 -3.12 13.28
CA GLN A 399 -20.92 -3.24 12.55
C GLN A 399 -19.91 -4.20 13.21
N ALA A 400 -20.01 -4.41 14.52
CA ALA A 400 -19.18 -5.39 15.24
C ALA A 400 -19.45 -6.85 14.77
N SER A 401 -20.69 -7.15 14.36
CA SER A 401 -21.11 -8.49 13.93
C SER A 401 -20.62 -8.90 12.53
N THR A 402 -20.31 -7.91 11.67
CA THR A 402 -19.87 -8.16 10.29
C THR A 402 -18.39 -8.54 10.23
N THR A 403 -17.58 -8.04 11.17
CA THR A 403 -16.13 -8.29 11.23
C THR A 403 -15.83 -9.72 11.70
N THR A 404 -16.63 -10.26 12.63
CA THR A 404 -16.47 -11.63 13.14
C THR A 404 -16.84 -12.70 12.11
N LYS A 405 -17.71 -12.39 11.13
CA LYS A 405 -18.09 -13.34 10.08
C LYS A 405 -17.10 -13.40 8.91
N SER A 406 -16.26 -12.38 8.70
CA SER A 406 -15.25 -12.42 7.63
C SER A 406 -14.00 -13.23 8.00
N HIS A 407 -13.69 -13.35 9.30
CA HIS A 407 -12.53 -14.11 9.79
C HIS A 407 -12.82 -15.62 9.97
N ALA A 408 -14.06 -16.06 9.79
CA ALA A 408 -14.45 -17.47 9.88
C ALA A 408 -14.51 -18.17 8.50
N LYS A 409 -14.06 -17.50 7.43
CA LYS A 409 -13.96 -18.08 6.08
C LYS A 409 -12.59 -17.77 5.47
N THR A 410 -11.57 -18.46 5.95
CA THR A 410 -10.35 -18.80 5.21
C THR A 410 -9.83 -20.11 5.77
#